data_AF-A0A1L5KM03-F1
#
_entry.id   AF-A0A1L5KM03-F1
#
_cell.length_a   1.000
_cell.length_b   1.000
_cell.length_c   1.000
_cell.angle_alpha   90.00
_cell.angle_beta   90.00
_cell.angle_gamma   90.00
#
_symmetry.space_group_name_H-M   'P 1'
#
loop_
_entity.id
_entity.type
_entity.pdbx_description
1 polymer ?
#
loop_
_entity_poly.entity_id
_entity_poly.type
_entity_poly.pdbx_seq_one_letter_code
_entity_poly.pdbx_strand_id
1 'polypeptide(L)'
;CSAKDDCVRLKNALVNLGNSKDWDALVKRANAGKLDGVNVLLRPVSAESLDNLVATSTAPFITHETARAAQSLNSPAPGGFLIVSDEGSDFVDQPWPSASLYDYPPQEQWNAFQKLAQMLMHTPFNAEGIVTKIFTDANGTQHIGLHPIPDRSGLWRYLSPHCCY
;
A
#
# COMPACT_ATOMS: atom_id res chain seq x y z
N CYS A 1 6.81 16.61 -9.57
CA CYS A 1 7.97 17.27 -8.96
C CYS A 1 7.52 18.25 -7.90
N SER A 2 8.30 18.36 -6.82
CA SER A 2 8.04 19.20 -5.64
C SER A 2 8.01 20.71 -5.94
N ALA A 3 8.97 21.19 -6.73
CA ALA A 3 9.11 22.57 -7.15
C ALA A 3 9.33 22.68 -8.67
N LYS A 4 8.93 23.82 -9.25
CA LYS A 4 9.07 24.08 -10.69
C LYS A 4 10.55 24.13 -11.11
N ASP A 5 11.40 24.72 -10.29
CA ASP A 5 12.83 24.86 -10.60
C ASP A 5 13.58 23.53 -10.51
N ASP A 6 13.28 22.71 -9.51
CA ASP A 6 13.85 21.36 -9.36
C ASP A 6 13.45 20.46 -10.54
N CYS A 7 12.21 20.58 -11.00
CA CYS A 7 11.72 19.89 -12.20
C CYS A 7 12.52 20.27 -13.45
N VAL A 8 12.78 21.57 -13.64
CA VAL A 8 13.57 22.06 -14.78
C VAL A 8 15.02 21.58 -14.69
N ARG A 9 15.62 21.63 -13.50
CA ARG A 9 16.99 21.14 -13.26
C ARG A 9 17.10 19.64 -13.55
N LEU A 10 16.18 18.83 -13.04
CA LEU A 10 16.15 17.40 -13.28
C LEU A 10 15.97 17.08 -14.76
N LYS A 11 15.01 17.74 -15.42
CA LYS A 11 14.77 17.59 -16.87
C LYS A 11 16.02 17.91 -17.67
N ASN A 12 16.70 19.01 -17.37
CA ASN A 12 17.93 19.38 -18.07
C ASN A 12 19.07 18.39 -17.82
N ALA A 13 19.23 17.92 -16.58
CA ALA A 13 20.22 16.90 -16.24
C ALA A 13 20.01 15.61 -17.04
N LEU A 14 18.75 15.14 -17.13
CA LEU A 14 18.39 13.93 -17.88
C LEU A 14 18.55 14.09 -19.40
N VAL A 15 18.19 15.24 -19.96
CA VAL A 15 18.38 15.53 -21.39
C VAL A 15 19.86 15.51 -21.75
N ASN A 16 20.71 16.12 -20.92
CA ASN A 16 22.17 16.11 -21.11
C ASN A 16 22.73 14.69 -20.97
N LEU A 17 22.28 13.94 -19.96
CA LEU A 17 22.71 12.56 -19.72
C LEU A 17 22.36 11.64 -20.88
N GLY A 18 21.13 11.75 -21.39
CA GLY A 18 20.64 10.95 -22.51
C GLY A 18 21.13 11.41 -23.89
N ASN A 19 22.03 12.41 -23.94
CA ASN A 19 22.49 13.05 -25.16
C ASN A 19 21.33 13.37 -26.14
N SER A 20 20.24 13.91 -25.58
CA SER A 20 19.04 14.26 -26.33
C SER A 20 19.01 15.76 -26.62
N LYS A 21 18.36 16.14 -27.72
CA LYS A 21 18.18 17.54 -28.10
C LYS A 21 17.26 18.28 -27.13
N ASP A 22 16.18 17.61 -26.74
CA ASP A 22 15.17 18.13 -25.83
C ASP A 22 14.49 16.98 -25.08
N TRP A 23 13.63 17.35 -24.14
CA TRP A 23 12.90 16.42 -23.30
C TRP A 23 11.92 15.54 -24.08
N ASP A 24 11.23 16.10 -25.06
CA ASP A 24 10.21 15.34 -25.79
C ASP A 24 10.87 14.26 -26.65
N ALA A 25 12.03 14.56 -27.26
CA ALA A 25 12.87 13.59 -27.94
C ALA A 25 13.42 12.51 -27.00
N LEU A 26 13.81 12.89 -25.77
CA LEU A 26 14.28 11.94 -24.76
C LEU A 26 13.16 10.98 -24.36
N VAL A 27 12.00 11.50 -24.00
CA VAL A 27 10.81 10.71 -23.59
C VAL A 27 10.37 9.79 -24.72
N LYS A 28 10.35 10.28 -25.97
CA LYS A 28 10.00 9.44 -27.13
C LYS A 28 10.98 8.29 -27.32
N ARG A 29 12.28 8.52 -27.10
CA ARG A 29 13.29 7.44 -27.14
C ARG A 29 13.12 6.46 -26.00
N ALA A 30 12.88 6.94 -24.78
CA ALA A 30 12.65 6.12 -23.60
C ALA A 30 11.43 5.21 -23.80
N ASN A 31 10.28 5.76 -24.21
CA ASN A 31 9.05 5.01 -24.43
C ASN A 31 9.16 4.00 -25.60
N ALA A 32 10.05 4.25 -26.55
CA ALA A 32 10.35 3.32 -27.63
C ALA A 32 11.37 2.23 -27.24
N GLY A 33 11.78 2.15 -25.97
CA GLY A 33 12.78 1.20 -25.47
C GLY A 33 14.20 1.47 -25.95
N LYS A 34 14.46 2.60 -26.63
CA LYS A 34 15.79 2.91 -27.20
C LYS A 34 16.85 3.27 -26.15
N LEU A 35 16.44 3.40 -24.89
CA LEU A 35 17.33 3.63 -23.75
C LEU A 35 17.53 2.36 -22.92
N ASP A 36 16.85 1.26 -23.25
CA ASP A 36 16.99 0.00 -22.52
C ASP A 36 18.39 -0.57 -22.75
N GLY A 37 19.08 -0.91 -21.65
CA GLY A 37 20.46 -1.42 -21.69
C GLY A 37 21.53 -0.35 -21.96
N VAL A 38 21.17 0.94 -22.02
CA VAL A 38 22.16 2.02 -22.12
C VAL A 38 22.85 2.22 -20.78
N ASN A 39 24.15 1.94 -20.73
CA ASN A 39 24.97 2.22 -19.55
C ASN A 39 25.58 3.62 -19.67
N VAL A 40 25.46 4.42 -18.60
CA VAL A 40 26.04 5.75 -18.53
C VAL A 40 27.15 5.77 -17.48
N LEU A 41 28.34 6.21 -17.88
CA LEU A 41 29.47 6.38 -16.98
C LEU A 41 29.47 7.82 -16.47
N LEU A 42 29.30 7.97 -15.16
CA LEU A 42 29.38 9.24 -14.47
C LEU A 42 30.55 9.24 -13.51
N ARG A 43 31.14 10.43 -13.31
CA ARG A 43 32.06 10.62 -12.19
C ARG A 43 31.28 10.45 -10.88
N PRO A 44 31.87 9.88 -9.82
CA PRO A 44 31.16 9.60 -8.57
C PRO A 44 30.35 10.79 -8.02
N VAL A 45 30.97 11.98 -7.98
CA VAL A 45 30.32 13.21 -7.49
C VAL A 45 29.11 13.61 -8.34
N SER A 46 29.19 13.44 -9.66
CA SER A 46 28.09 13.76 -10.57
C SER A 46 26.95 12.76 -10.44
N ALA A 47 27.26 11.48 -10.19
CA ALA A 47 26.26 10.45 -9.94
C ALA A 47 25.51 10.72 -8.62
N GLU A 48 26.22 11.03 -7.55
CA GLU A 48 25.63 11.38 -6.25
C GLU A 48 24.77 12.66 -6.33
N SER A 49 25.25 13.69 -7.04
CA SER A 49 24.48 14.91 -7.22
C SER A 49 23.20 14.68 -8.03
N LEU A 50 23.26 13.81 -9.06
CA LEU A 50 22.09 13.43 -9.85
C LEU A 50 21.10 12.62 -9.00
N ASP A 51 21.58 11.66 -8.22
CA ASP A 51 20.77 10.82 -7.34
C ASP A 51 20.01 11.68 -6.31
N ASN A 52 20.71 12.58 -5.63
CA ASN A 52 20.09 13.54 -4.70
C ASN A 52 19.04 14.42 -5.41
N LEU A 53 19.34 14.92 -6.61
CA LEU A 53 18.39 15.73 -7.38
C LEU A 53 17.13 14.94 -7.73
N VAL A 54 17.27 13.67 -8.13
CA VAL A 54 16.14 12.77 -8.40
C VAL A 54 15.33 12.53 -7.13
N ALA A 55 16.00 12.13 -6.04
CA ALA A 55 15.36 11.81 -4.76
C ALA A 55 14.55 13.01 -4.23
N THR A 56 15.17 14.20 -4.15
CA THR A 56 14.48 15.40 -3.66
C THR A 56 13.34 15.85 -4.57
N SER A 57 13.51 15.76 -5.90
CA SER A 57 12.49 16.22 -6.85
C SER A 57 11.25 15.30 -6.89
N THR A 58 11.45 14.00 -6.67
CA THR A 58 10.41 12.97 -6.79
C THR A 58 9.76 12.60 -5.47
N ALA A 59 10.44 12.80 -4.34
CA ALA A 59 9.96 12.40 -3.02
C ALA A 59 8.51 12.82 -2.72
N PRO A 60 8.09 14.09 -2.89
CA PRO A 60 6.71 14.47 -2.57
C PRO A 60 5.67 13.81 -3.46
N PHE A 61 6.02 13.53 -4.72
CA PHE A 61 5.14 12.81 -5.62
C PHE A 61 4.97 11.35 -5.17
N ILE A 62 6.08 10.67 -4.87
CA ILE A 62 6.02 9.26 -4.43
C ILE A 62 5.25 9.14 -3.12
N THR A 63 5.51 10.00 -2.14
CA THR A 63 4.79 9.98 -0.87
C THR A 63 3.31 10.27 -1.05
N HIS A 64 2.93 11.24 -1.89
CA HIS A 64 1.53 11.55 -2.18
C HIS A 64 0.80 10.38 -2.86
N GLU A 65 1.38 9.81 -3.92
CA GLU A 65 0.77 8.69 -4.62
C GLU A 65 0.71 7.43 -3.75
N THR A 66 1.71 7.19 -2.90
CA THR A 66 1.69 6.08 -1.94
C THR A 66 0.58 6.27 -0.91
N ALA A 67 0.44 7.46 -0.34
CA ALA A 67 -0.64 7.77 0.60
C ALA A 67 -2.03 7.63 -0.05
N ARG A 68 -2.18 8.12 -1.29
CA ARG A 68 -3.41 7.99 -2.07
C ARG A 68 -3.76 6.52 -2.34
N ALA A 69 -2.78 5.71 -2.73
CA ALA A 69 -2.97 4.29 -2.96
C ALA A 69 -3.35 3.54 -1.67
N ALA A 70 -2.71 3.87 -0.54
CA ALA A 70 -3.04 3.31 0.76
C ALA A 70 -4.47 3.66 1.20
N GLN A 71 -4.92 4.90 0.98
CA GLN A 71 -6.31 5.31 1.24
C GLN A 71 -7.30 4.54 0.35
N SER A 72 -6.96 4.32 -0.91
CA SER A 72 -7.78 3.54 -1.82
C SER A 72 -7.90 2.08 -1.40
N LEU A 73 -6.84 1.49 -0.83
CA LEU A 73 -6.87 0.10 -0.34
C LEU A 73 -7.79 -0.06 0.88
N ASN A 74 -7.87 0.96 1.74
CA ASN A 74 -8.76 0.97 2.90
C ASN A 74 -10.22 1.30 2.55
N SER A 75 -10.51 1.63 1.29
CA SER A 75 -11.87 1.95 0.85
C SER A 75 -12.56 0.68 0.35
N PRO A 76 -13.74 0.32 0.88
CA PRO A 76 -14.46 -0.85 0.41
C PRO A 76 -14.78 -0.68 -1.08
N ALA A 77 -14.46 -1.71 -1.88
CA ALA A 77 -14.81 -1.73 -3.28
C ALA A 77 -16.34 -1.66 -3.43
N PRO A 78 -16.88 -1.01 -4.48
CA PRO A 78 -18.31 -1.07 -4.76
C PRO A 78 -18.75 -2.53 -4.94
N GLY A 79 -19.75 -2.96 -4.18
CA GLY A 79 -20.18 -4.35 -4.14
C GLY A 79 -19.35 -5.25 -3.21
N GLY A 80 -19.49 -6.56 -3.38
CA GLY A 80 -18.76 -7.56 -2.61
C GLY A 80 -19.26 -7.74 -1.18
N PHE A 81 -18.39 -8.25 -0.31
CA PHE A 81 -18.70 -8.59 1.07
C PHE A 81 -17.68 -7.96 2.02
N LEU A 82 -18.16 -7.38 3.12
CA LEU A 82 -17.34 -6.94 4.24
C LEU A 82 -17.71 -7.77 5.46
N ILE A 83 -16.74 -8.49 6.02
CA ILE A 83 -16.95 -9.34 7.20
C ILE A 83 -16.32 -8.64 8.40
N VAL A 84 -17.09 -8.43 9.45
CA VAL A 84 -16.66 -7.72 10.67
C VAL A 84 -17.01 -8.55 11.89
N SER A 85 -16.08 -8.62 12.84
CA SER A 85 -16.33 -9.22 14.16
C SER A 85 -17.11 -8.25 15.02
N ASP A 86 -18.22 -8.69 15.61
CA ASP A 86 -18.98 -7.88 16.56
C ASP A 86 -18.18 -7.57 17.84
N GLU A 87 -17.16 -8.38 18.13
CA GLU A 87 -16.25 -8.21 19.26
C GLU A 87 -15.00 -7.38 18.91
N GLY A 88 -14.85 -6.97 17.64
CA GLY A 88 -13.70 -6.21 17.17
C GLY A 88 -12.40 -7.02 17.07
N SER A 89 -12.48 -8.34 17.07
CA SER A 89 -11.33 -9.21 16.83
C SER A 89 -10.93 -9.24 15.35
N ASP A 90 -9.62 -9.33 15.10
CA ASP A 90 -9.08 -9.52 13.76
C ASP A 90 -9.29 -10.97 13.30
N PHE A 91 -9.71 -11.16 12.03
CA PHE A 91 -9.83 -12.48 11.41
C PHE A 91 -8.53 -12.96 10.77
N VAL A 92 -7.50 -12.11 10.77
CA VAL A 92 -6.25 -12.30 10.04
C VAL A 92 -5.09 -12.18 11.02
N ASP A 93 -4.38 -13.28 11.23
CA ASP A 93 -3.12 -13.26 11.96
C ASP A 93 -1.99 -12.81 11.02
N GLN A 94 -1.71 -11.51 10.98
CA GLN A 94 -0.62 -10.95 10.18
C GLN A 94 0.52 -10.45 11.09
N PRO A 95 1.78 -10.80 10.79
CA PRO A 95 2.91 -10.23 11.52
C PRO A 95 2.95 -8.71 11.31
N TRP A 96 3.04 -7.96 12.41
CA TRP A 96 3.22 -6.52 12.35
C TRP A 96 4.52 -6.19 11.61
N PRO A 97 4.49 -5.27 10.62
CA PRO A 97 5.71 -4.83 9.96
C PRO A 97 6.67 -4.20 10.97
N SER A 98 7.98 -4.45 10.80
CA SER A 98 9.03 -3.97 11.71
C SER A 98 9.22 -2.46 11.69
N ALA A 99 8.75 -1.79 10.65
CA ALA A 99 8.80 -0.35 10.46
C ALA A 99 7.49 0.12 9.82
N SER A 100 7.05 1.34 10.13
CA SER A 100 5.88 1.93 9.49
C SER A 100 6.19 2.22 8.02
N LEU A 101 5.15 2.19 7.17
CA LEU A 101 5.28 2.56 5.76
C LEU A 101 5.89 3.96 5.58
N TYR A 102 5.62 4.88 6.52
CA TYR A 102 6.11 6.26 6.46
C TYR A 102 7.53 6.45 7.01
N ASP A 103 8.12 5.41 7.61
CA ASP A 103 9.51 5.44 8.09
C ASP A 103 10.50 5.13 6.96
N TYR A 104 10.02 4.59 5.84
CA TYR A 104 10.84 4.31 4.67
C TYR A 104 11.20 5.60 3.92
N PRO A 105 12.41 5.67 3.35
CA PRO A 105 12.75 6.71 2.39
C PRO A 105 11.73 6.73 1.23
N PRO A 106 11.37 7.91 0.68
CA PRO A 106 10.34 8.02 -0.35
C PRO A 106 10.54 7.09 -1.54
N GLN A 107 11.78 6.90 -2.00
CA GLN A 107 12.12 5.99 -3.10
C GLN A 107 11.79 4.51 -2.82
N GLU A 108 11.81 4.08 -1.56
CA GLU A 108 11.50 2.72 -1.14
C GLU A 108 10.05 2.55 -0.70
N GLN A 109 9.40 3.66 -0.33
CA GLN A 109 8.05 3.69 0.21
C GLN A 109 7.03 2.99 -0.69
N TRP A 110 7.09 3.22 -2.00
CA TRP A 110 6.19 2.55 -2.95
C TRP A 110 6.38 1.03 -2.96
N ASN A 111 7.63 0.55 -2.98
CA ASN A 111 7.93 -0.88 -2.96
C ASN A 111 7.51 -1.52 -1.64
N ALA A 112 7.71 -0.84 -0.52
CA ALA A 112 7.23 -1.27 0.79
C ALA A 112 5.69 -1.37 0.81
N PHE A 113 4.99 -0.37 0.28
CA PHE A 113 3.54 -0.40 0.12
C PHE A 113 3.08 -1.59 -0.73
N GLN A 114 3.71 -1.83 -1.88
CA GLN A 114 3.36 -2.96 -2.75
C GLN A 114 3.50 -4.31 -2.04
N LYS A 115 4.57 -4.50 -1.26
CA LYS A 115 4.77 -5.72 -0.47
C LYS A 115 3.67 -5.89 0.59
N LEU A 116 3.32 -4.81 1.29
CA LEU A 116 2.26 -4.83 2.30
C LEU A 116 0.89 -5.12 1.66
N ALA A 117 0.55 -4.44 0.58
CA ALA A 117 -0.68 -4.67 -0.17
C ALA A 117 -0.75 -6.10 -0.71
N GLN A 118 0.36 -6.62 -1.26
CA GLN A 118 0.41 -8.00 -1.74
C GLN A 118 0.20 -9.01 -0.60
N MET A 119 0.80 -8.77 0.56
CA MET A 119 0.57 -9.60 1.74
C MET A 119 -0.92 -9.56 2.12
N LEU A 120 -1.48 -8.37 2.37
CA LEU A 120 -2.89 -8.18 2.75
C LEU A 120 -3.88 -8.84 1.78
N MET A 121 -3.65 -8.70 0.48
CA MET A 121 -4.55 -9.23 -0.56
C MET A 121 -4.48 -10.75 -0.73
N HIS A 122 -3.41 -11.39 -0.24
CA HIS A 122 -3.20 -12.84 -0.38
C HIS A 122 -3.15 -13.58 0.97
N THR A 123 -3.37 -12.88 2.09
CA THR A 123 -3.42 -13.55 3.39
C THR A 123 -4.71 -14.37 3.48
N PRO A 124 -4.63 -15.70 3.58
CA PRO A 124 -5.80 -16.51 3.81
C PRO A 124 -6.35 -16.22 5.20
N PHE A 125 -7.67 -16.20 5.33
CA PHE A 125 -8.36 -16.09 6.61
C PHE A 125 -9.43 -17.15 6.72
N ASN A 126 -9.73 -17.55 7.95
CA ASN A 126 -10.91 -18.35 8.27
C ASN A 126 -11.76 -17.56 9.25
N ALA A 127 -13.06 -17.50 8.98
CA ALA A 127 -14.02 -16.82 9.84
C ALA A 127 -15.17 -17.78 10.16
N GLU A 128 -15.27 -18.16 11.43
CA GLU A 128 -16.32 -19.03 11.96
C GLU A 128 -17.09 -18.27 13.04
N GLY A 129 -18.41 -18.35 13.01
CA GLY A 129 -19.24 -17.52 13.88
C GLY A 129 -20.73 -17.66 13.61
N ILE A 130 -21.52 -17.05 14.48
CA ILE A 130 -22.95 -16.83 14.28
C ILE A 130 -23.11 -15.51 13.53
N VAL A 131 -23.85 -15.54 12.42
CA VAL A 131 -24.19 -14.31 11.71
C VAL A 131 -25.23 -13.53 12.51
N THR A 132 -24.84 -12.35 12.98
CA THR A 132 -25.69 -11.48 13.80
C THR A 132 -26.35 -10.38 12.99
N LYS A 133 -25.71 -9.96 11.89
CA LYS A 133 -26.18 -8.86 11.05
C LYS A 133 -25.84 -9.11 9.59
N ILE A 134 -26.82 -8.90 8.70
CA ILE A 134 -26.61 -8.82 7.26
C ILE A 134 -27.33 -7.56 6.76
N PHE A 135 -26.61 -6.63 6.14
CA PHE A 135 -27.22 -5.51 5.44
C PHE A 135 -26.39 -5.10 4.22
N THR A 136 -26.99 -4.43 3.26
CA THR A 136 -26.30 -3.90 2.09
C THR A 136 -26.20 -2.39 2.21
N ASP A 137 -25.02 -1.83 1.99
CA ASP A 137 -24.82 -0.39 2.02
C ASP A 137 -25.18 0.29 0.69
N ALA A 138 -25.07 1.63 0.65
CA ALA A 138 -25.34 2.42 -0.54
C ALA A 138 -24.38 2.13 -1.71
N ASN A 139 -23.22 1.51 -1.46
CA ASN A 139 -22.24 1.13 -2.46
C ASN A 139 -22.48 -0.31 -2.97
N GLY A 140 -23.51 -0.99 -2.48
CA GLY A 140 -23.85 -2.37 -2.85
C GLY A 140 -23.02 -3.43 -2.12
N THR A 141 -22.18 -3.05 -1.17
CA THR A 141 -21.38 -3.98 -0.38
C THR A 141 -22.24 -4.62 0.69
N GLN A 142 -22.19 -5.95 0.81
CA GLN A 142 -22.91 -6.68 1.84
C GLN A 142 -22.07 -6.78 3.11
N HIS A 143 -22.54 -6.18 4.19
CA HIS A 143 -21.94 -6.20 5.51
C HIS A 143 -22.45 -7.41 6.27
N ILE A 144 -21.54 -8.28 6.73
CA ILE A 144 -21.82 -9.47 7.51
C ILE A 144 -21.14 -9.32 8.87
N GLY A 145 -21.93 -9.18 9.92
CA GLY A 145 -21.49 -9.23 11.31
C GLY A 145 -21.37 -10.67 11.77
N LEU A 146 -20.22 -11.05 12.30
CA LEU A 146 -19.97 -12.35 12.90
C LEU A 146 -19.69 -12.19 14.39
N HIS A 147 -20.41 -12.97 15.19
CA HIS A 147 -20.12 -13.16 16.59
C HIS A 147 -19.43 -14.53 16.77
N PRO A 148 -18.29 -14.62 17.47
CA PRO A 148 -17.58 -15.88 17.67
C PRO A 148 -18.49 -16.93 18.31
N ILE A 149 -18.37 -18.19 17.86
CA ILE A 149 -19.05 -19.29 18.57
C ILE A 149 -18.33 -19.45 19.92
N PRO A 150 -19.03 -19.35 21.06
CA PRO A 150 -18.40 -19.57 22.34
C PRO A 150 -17.80 -20.98 22.37
N ASP A 151 -16.53 -21.07 22.75
CA ASP A 151 -15.86 -22.36 22.90
C ASP A 151 -16.68 -23.26 23.84
N ARG A 152 -16.69 -24.58 23.59
CA ARG A 152 -17.44 -25.57 24.40
C ARG A 152 -17.06 -25.51 25.90
N SER A 153 -15.91 -24.95 26.22
CA SER A 153 -15.45 -24.65 27.58
C SER A 153 -16.27 -23.54 28.29
N GLY A 154 -16.86 -22.59 27.55
CA GLY A 154 -17.68 -21.49 28.08
C GLY A 154 -19.16 -21.85 28.32
N LEU A 155 -19.67 -22.87 27.64
CA LEU A 155 -21.06 -23.36 27.79
C LEU A 155 -21.34 -23.93 29.20
N TRP A 156 -20.33 -24.48 29.88
CA TRP A 156 -20.48 -24.97 31.26
C TRP A 156 -20.78 -23.87 32.28
N ARG A 157 -20.38 -22.63 32.03
CA ARG A 157 -20.73 -21.49 32.92
C ARG A 157 -22.20 -21.10 32.85
N TYR A 158 -22.88 -21.39 31.74
CA TYR A 158 -24.32 -21.15 31.58
C TYR A 158 -25.18 -22.36 31.92
N LEU A 159 -24.57 -23.55 32.03
CA LEU A 159 -25.25 -24.80 32.34
C LEU A 159 -25.11 -25.24 33.80
N SER A 160 -24.47 -24.47 34.69
CA SER A 160 -24.58 -24.71 36.13
C SER A 160 -25.92 -24.13 36.62
N PRO A 161 -26.95 -24.96 36.88
CA PRO A 161 -28.09 -24.46 37.62
C PRO A 161 -27.57 -24.14 39.03
N HIS A 162 -28.10 -23.09 39.63
CA HIS A 162 -28.12 -22.97 41.07
C HIS A 162 -28.64 -24.28 41.69
N CYS A 163 -27.75 -25.16 42.14
CA CYS A 163 -28.07 -26.19 43.10
C CYS A 163 -27.44 -25.77 44.42
N CYS A 164 -28.30 -25.28 45.31
CA CYS A 164 -28.05 -25.08 46.73
C CYS A 164 -27.39 -26.31 47.36
N TYR A 165 -26.40 -26.07 48.23
CA TYR A 165 -26.36 -26.64 49.58
C TYR A 165 -25.54 -25.74 50.51
#